data_AF-A0A0D0CMA1-F1
#
_entry.id   AF-A0A0D0CMA1-F1
#
_cell.length_a   1.000
_cell.length_b   1.000
_cell.length_c   1.000
_cell.angle_alpha   90.00
_cell.angle_beta   90.00
_cell.angle_gamma   90.00
#
_symmetry.space_group_name_H-M   'P 1'
#
loop_
_entity.id
_entity.type
_entity.pdbx_description
1 polymer ?
#
loop_
_entity_poly.entity_id
_entity_poly.type
_entity_poly.pdbx_seq_one_letter_code
_entity_poly.pdbx_strand_id
1 'polypeptide(L)' 'MAYGNRRHIPQAAKEQIVTTSAHMKPNHISRVTGISARTTRRTMELRGRTGRVRNVPIAQGKNRNLTALDLAFLEGCIE' A
#
# COMPACT_ATOMS: atom_id res chain seq x y z
N MET A 1 -13.93 -18.60 10.40
CA MET A 1 -13.48 -17.54 9.46
C MET A 1 -11.97 -17.63 9.30
N ALA A 2 -11.45 -18.09 8.17
CA ALA A 2 -10.00 -18.11 7.96
C ALA A 2 -9.51 -16.69 7.66
N TYR A 3 -8.84 -16.05 8.62
CA TYR A 3 -8.12 -14.80 8.38
C TYR A 3 -6.99 -15.10 7.38
N GLY A 4 -7.27 -14.87 6.09
CA GLY A 4 -6.35 -15.23 5.01
C GLY A 4 -4.97 -14.59 5.18
N ASN A 5 -3.93 -15.36 4.83
CA ASN A 5 -2.51 -14.98 4.82
C ASN A 5 -2.24 -13.70 4.02
N ARG A 6 -2.52 -12.53 4.60
CA ARG A 6 -2.18 -11.20 4.04
C ARG A 6 -0.68 -10.98 4.15
N ARG A 7 0.08 -11.65 3.30
CA ARG A 7 1.53 -11.53 3.25
C ARG A 7 1.93 -10.31 2.42
N HIS A 8 2.83 -9.50 2.97
CA HIS A 8 3.47 -8.44 2.20
C HIS A 8 4.28 -9.07 1.05
N ILE A 9 4.05 -8.58 -0.17
CA ILE A 9 4.85 -8.95 -1.34
C ILE A 9 5.96 -7.90 -1.51
N PRO A 10 7.24 -8.31 -1.65
CA PRO A 10 8.36 -7.39 -1.83
C PRO A 10 8.18 -6.53 -3.08
N GLN A 11 8.84 -5.36 -3.09
CA GLN A 11 8.74 -4.41 -4.19
C GLN A 11 9.23 -5.02 -5.52
N ALA A 12 10.34 -5.76 -5.51
CA ALA A 12 10.88 -6.43 -6.69
C ALA A 12 9.85 -7.33 -7.39
N ALA A 13 9.02 -8.05 -6.64
CA ALA A 13 7.96 -8.88 -7.22
C ALA A 13 6.82 -8.05 -7.85
N LYS A 14 6.53 -6.86 -7.31
CA LYS A 14 5.58 -5.91 -7.92
C LYS A 14 6.14 -5.29 -9.20
N GLU A 15 7.44 -5.03 -9.24
CA GLU A 15 8.14 -4.56 -10.43
C GLU A 15 8.13 -5.63 -11.51
N GLN A 16 8.43 -6.88 -11.15
CA GLN A 16 8.31 -8.02 -12.06
C GLN A 16 6.90 -8.12 -12.66
N ILE A 17 5.84 -8.01 -11.86
CA ILE A 17 4.46 -7.97 -12.37
C ILE A 17 4.29 -6.90 -13.44
N VAL A 18 4.75 -5.67 -13.19
CA VAL A 18 4.57 -4.56 -14.13
C VAL A 18 5.38 -4.77 -15.40
N THR A 19 6.64 -5.19 -15.29
CA THR A 19 7.49 -5.50 -16.45
C THR A 19 6.88 -6.61 -17.30
N THR A 20 6.42 -7.70 -16.69
CA THR A 20 5.78 -8.81 -17.41
C THR A 20 4.43 -8.41 -18.02
N SER A 21 3.72 -7.44 -17.43
CA SER A 21 2.43 -6.96 -17.97
C SER A 21 2.52 -6.27 -19.32
N ALA A 22 3.71 -5.81 -19.73
CA ALA A 22 3.93 -5.28 -21.08
C ALA A 22 3.79 -6.36 -22.16
N HIS A 23 3.96 -7.64 -21.82
CA HIS A 23 4.01 -8.75 -22.77
C HIS A 23 2.97 -9.84 -22.48
N MET A 24 2.36 -9.85 -21.29
CA MET A 24 1.47 -10.93 -20.85
C MET A 24 0.16 -10.43 -20.26
N LYS A 25 -0.91 -11.21 -20.47
CA LYS A 25 -2.19 -10.99 -19.81
C LYS A 25 -2.09 -11.31 -18.30
N PRO A 26 -2.84 -10.60 -17.42
CA PRO A 26 -2.75 -10.78 -15.96
C PRO A 26 -2.95 -12.21 -15.46
N ASN A 27 -3.80 -13.01 -16.11
CA ASN A 27 -4.02 -14.41 -15.75
C ASN A 27 -2.77 -15.28 -15.97
N HIS A 28 -1.98 -14.99 -17.02
CA HIS A 28 -0.72 -15.70 -17.27
C HIS A 28 0.36 -15.26 -16.28
N ILE A 29 0.44 -13.97 -15.96
CA ILE A 29 1.35 -13.45 -14.92
C ILE A 29 1.09 -14.16 -13.59
N SER A 30 -0.19 -14.34 -13.23
CA SER A 30 -0.56 -15.03 -11.98
C SER A 30 -0.07 -16.48 -11.95
N ARG A 31 -0.16 -17.20 -13.06
CA ARG A 31 0.33 -18.59 -13.17
C ARG A 31 1.86 -18.68 -13.10
N VAL A 32 2.57 -17.77 -13.76
CA VAL A 32 4.04 -17.78 -13.83
C VAL A 32 4.68 -17.31 -12.54
N THR A 33 4.12 -16.27 -11.90
CA THR A 33 4.70 -15.67 -10.68
C THR A 33 4.19 -16.30 -9.40
N GLY A 34 3.14 -17.12 -9.46
CA GLY A 34 2.43 -17.65 -8.28
C GLY A 34 1.69 -16.58 -7.47
N ILE A 35 1.67 -15.33 -7.93
CA ILE A 35 0.98 -14.22 -7.27
C ILE A 35 -0.48 -14.25 -7.69
N SER A 36 -1.40 -14.03 -6.73
CA SER A 36 -2.83 -14.04 -7.04
C SER A 36 -3.18 -13.00 -8.10
N ALA A 37 -4.09 -13.36 -9.03
CA ALA A 37 -4.57 -12.45 -10.06
C ALA A 37 -5.15 -11.15 -9.50
N ARG A 38 -5.74 -11.21 -8.29
CA ARG A 38 -6.23 -10.03 -7.55
C ARG A 38 -5.09 -9.06 -7.23
N THR A 39 -3.97 -9.58 -6.73
CA THR A 39 -2.80 -8.75 -6.41
C THR A 39 -2.19 -8.16 -7.67
N THR A 40 -2.06 -8.96 -8.73
CA THR A 40 -1.58 -8.49 -10.05
C THR A 40 -2.41 -7.30 -10.56
N ARG A 41 -3.75 -7.41 -10.53
CA ARG A 41 -4.65 -6.32 -10.94
C ARG A 41 -4.46 -5.06 -10.09
N ARG A 42 -4.45 -5.18 -8.76
CA ARG A 42 -4.27 -4.02 -7.87
C ARG A 42 -2.91 -3.34 -8.06
N THR A 43 -1.85 -4.10 -8.33
CA THR A 43 -0.52 -3.53 -8.64
C THR A 43 -0.53 -2.77 -9.96
N MET A 44 -1.17 -3.32 -11.00
CA MET A 44 -1.32 -2.63 -12.29
C MET A 44 -2.20 -1.37 -12.19
N GLU A 45 -3.32 -1.43 -11.47
CA GLU A 45 -4.18 -0.27 -11.20
C GLU A 45 -3.42 0.83 -10.46
N LEU A 46 -2.65 0.47 -9.43
CA LEU A 46 -1.81 1.41 -8.70
C LEU A 46 -0.78 2.07 -9.63
N ARG A 47 -0.12 1.27 -10.48
CA ARG A 47 0.83 1.78 -11.48
C ARG A 47 0.16 2.72 -12.48
N GLY A 48 -1.01 2.38 -12.99
CA GLY A 48 -1.77 3.22 -13.92
C GLY A 48 -2.19 4.55 -13.29
N ARG A 49 -2.55 4.56 -12.00
CA ARG A 49 -2.96 5.77 -11.28
C ARG A 49 -1.81 6.67 -10.83
N THR A 50 -0.67 6.09 -10.45
CA THR A 50 0.40 6.81 -9.73
C THR A 50 1.75 6.78 -10.43
N GLY A 51 1.91 5.98 -11.47
CA GLY A 51 3.21 5.70 -12.08
C GLY A 51 4.15 4.83 -11.21
N ARG A 52 3.73 4.45 -10.00
CA ARG A 52 4.56 3.74 -9.01
C ARG A 52 4.03 2.33 -8.73
N VAL A 53 4.92 1.41 -8.38
CA VAL A 53 4.59 0.04 -7.95
C VAL A 53 4.32 -0.09 -6.44
N ARG A 54 4.71 0.94 -5.68
CA ARG A 54 4.54 1.03 -4.24
C ARG A 54 3.98 2.41 -3.90
N ASN A 55 2.89 2.41 -3.14
CA ASN A 55 2.38 3.64 -2.54
C ASN A 55 3.10 3.85 -1.19
N VAL A 56 4.07 4.76 -1.16
CA VAL A 56 4.71 5.18 0.08
C VAL A 56 3.92 6.36 0.62
N PRO A 57 3.35 6.27 1.85
CA PRO A 57 2.65 7.40 2.43
C PRO A 57 3.63 8.56 2.66
N ILE A 58 3.18 9.80 2.36
CA ILE A 58 4.00 11.02 2.50
C ILE A 58 4.40 11.25 3.95
N ALA A 59 3.48 10.98 4.89
CA ALA A 59 3.73 10.98 6.32
C ALA A 59 3.29 9.63 6.90
N GLN A 60 4.09 9.08 7.82
CA GLN A 60 3.68 7.91 8.59
C GLN A 60 2.84 8.36 9.79
N GLY A 61 1.64 7.80 9.91
CA GLY A 61 0.71 8.15 10.99
C GLY A 61 -0.10 9.42 10.70
N LYS A 62 -1.03 9.72 11.60
CA LYS A 62 -1.83 10.94 11.59
C LYS A 62 -1.08 12.01 12.38
N ASN A 63 -0.90 13.20 11.82
CA ASN A 63 -0.39 14.34 12.57
C ASN A 63 -1.32 14.57 13.78
N ARG A 64 -0.78 14.40 15.00
CA ARG A 64 -1.49 14.67 16.24
C ARG A 64 -1.28 16.13 16.61
N ASN A 65 -1.96 17.01 15.89
CA ASN A 65 -1.99 18.42 16.26
C ASN A 65 -2.79 18.54 17.57
N LEU A 66 -2.24 19.27 18.54
CA LEU A 66 -2.96 19.59 19.77
C LEU A 66 -4.18 20.43 19.41
N THR A 67 -5.34 20.04 19.92
CA THR A 67 -6.56 20.82 19.82
C THR A 67 -6.57 21.90 20.90
N ALA A 68 -7.46 22.88 20.76
CA ALA A 68 -7.63 23.93 21.78
C ALA A 68 -7.93 23.36 23.17
N LEU A 69 -8.61 22.20 23.24
CA LEU A 69 -8.92 21.52 24.49
C LEU A 69 -7.69 20.84 25.10
N ASP A 70 -6.82 20.27 24.26
CA ASP A 70 -5.55 19.71 24.72
C ASP A 70 -4.63 20.81 25.26
N LEU A 71 -4.62 21.98 24.62
CA LEU A 71 -3.86 23.15 25.07
C LEU A 71 -4.38 23.69 26.40
N ALA A 72 -5.69 23.89 26.53
CA ALA A 72 -6.29 24.38 27.77
C ALA A 72 -6.08 23.42 28.95
N PHE A 73 -6.13 22.11 28.70
CA PHE A 73 -5.79 21.11 29.72
C PHE A 73 -4.34 21.21 30.17
N LEU A 74 -3.40 21.37 29.23
CA LEU A 74 -1.98 21.51 29.54
C LEU A 74 -1.70 22.82 30.28
N GLU A 75 -2.34 23.93 29.90
CA GLU A 75 -2.25 25.20 30.61
C GLU A 75 -2.70 25.06 32.08
N GLY A 76 -3.85 24.42 32.32
CA GLY A 76 -4.35 24.18 33.68
C GLY A 76 -3.54 23.17 34.52
N CYS A 77 -2.52 22.49 33.95
CA CYS A 77 -1.62 21.63 34.72
C CYS A 77 -0.36 22.36 35.23
N ILE A 78 -0.11 23.59 34.75
CA ILE A 78 1.10 24.37 35.06
C ILE A 78 0.76 25.53 36.02
N GLU A 79 -0.52 25.88 36.14
CA GLU A 79 -1.06 26.74 37.22
C GLU A 79 -1.15 25.99 38.56
#